data_AF-A0A0S3TQD3-F1
#
_entry.id   AF-A0A0S3TQD3-F1
#
_cell.length_a   1.000
_cell.length_b   1.000
_cell.length_c   1.000
_cell.angle_alpha   90.00
_cell.angle_beta   90.00
_cell.angle_gamma   90.00
#
_symmetry.space_group_name_H-M   'P 1'
#
loop_
_entity.id
_entity.type
_entity.pdbx_description
1 polymer ?
#
loop_
_entity_poly.entity_id
_entity_poly.type
_entity_poly.pdbx_seq_one_letter_code
_entity_poly.pdbx_strand_id
1 'polypeptide(L)' 'MGEAKRRKEALGEKYGQAQQERIMPWVPITKSQAELFVKWTSRGAWIGIGIMVAAWVTIRFIGPTFGWWQVV' A
#
# COMPACT_ATOMS: atom_id res chain seq x y z
N MET A 1 24.76 -15.47 -4.70
CA MET A 1 23.31 -15.73 -4.91
C MET A 1 22.79 -17.05 -4.30
N GLY A 2 23.61 -17.87 -3.63
CA GLY A 2 23.17 -19.19 -3.08
C GLY A 2 22.58 -19.18 -1.67
N GLU A 3 22.77 -18.10 -0.90
CA GLU A 3 22.28 -17.95 0.48
C GLU A 3 20.76 -18.08 0.59
N ALA A 4 20.03 -17.46 -0.36
CA ALA A 4 18.57 -17.45 -0.36
C ALA A 4 17.97 -18.83 -0.70
N LYS A 5 18.64 -19.61 -1.56
CA LYS A 5 18.21 -20.96 -1.94
C LYS A 5 18.47 -21.97 -0.81
N ARG A 6 19.61 -21.86 -0.11
CA ARG A 6 19.91 -22.67 1.09
C ARG A 6 18.96 -22.38 2.27
N ARG A 7 18.59 -21.10 2.48
CA ARG A 7 17.58 -20.73 3.48
C ARG A 7 16.19 -21.27 3.13
N LYS A 8 15.84 -21.31 1.84
CA LYS A 8 14.61 -21.95 1.34
C LYS A 8 14.54 -23.43 1.69
N GLU A 9 15.61 -24.17 1.39
CA GLU A 9 15.66 -25.63 1.61
C GLU A 9 15.68 -25.99 3.11
N ALA A 10 16.38 -25.23 3.95
CA ALA A 10 16.42 -25.47 5.40
C ALA A 10 15.08 -25.22 6.11
N LEU A 11 14.20 -24.40 5.53
CA LEU A 11 12.90 -24.04 6.09
C LEU A 11 11.76 -24.94 5.59
N GLY A 12 11.97 -25.77 4.56
CA GLY A 12 11.02 -26.81 4.12
C GLY A 12 9.57 -26.33 4.01
N GLU A 13 8.62 -27.08 4.60
CA GLU A 13 7.19 -26.70 4.68
C GLU A 13 6.91 -25.43 5.50
N LYS A 14 7.87 -24.97 6.32
CA LYS A 14 7.77 -23.69 7.04
C LYS A 14 8.17 -22.49 6.18
N TYR A 15 8.72 -22.71 4.99
CA TYR A 15 9.05 -21.64 4.06
C TYR A 15 7.76 -21.05 3.45
N GLY A 16 7.26 -19.98 4.06
CA GLY A 16 5.95 -19.38 3.76
C GLY A 16 4.94 -19.47 4.92
N GLN A 17 5.25 -20.24 5.98
CA GLN A 17 4.48 -20.19 7.23
C GLN A 17 4.80 -18.93 8.06
N ALA A 18 5.85 -18.19 7.70
CA ALA A 18 6.15 -16.86 8.25
C ALA A 18 4.98 -15.87 8.09
N GLN A 19 4.08 -16.07 7.11
CA GLN A 19 2.85 -15.29 6.98
C GLN A 19 1.84 -15.53 8.11
N GLN A 20 1.83 -16.72 8.72
CA GLN A 20 0.96 -17.11 9.83
C GLN A 20 1.64 -16.96 11.20
N GLU A 21 2.97 -16.81 11.24
CA GLU A 21 3.73 -16.51 12.44
C GLU A 21 3.23 -15.18 13.03
N ARG A 22 2.59 -15.26 14.20
CA ARG A 22 2.19 -14.09 14.98
C ARG A 22 3.44 -13.24 15.23
N ILE A 23 3.38 -11.96 14.85
CA ILE A 23 4.51 -11.04 15.02
C ILE A 23 4.88 -10.90 16.51
N MET A 24 3.88 -11.06 17.39
CA MET A 24 4.04 -11.14 18.84
C MET A 24 3.04 -12.18 19.40
N PRO A 25 3.43 -13.06 20.33
CA PRO A 25 2.56 -14.12 20.84
C PRO A 25 1.32 -13.62 21.59
N TRP A 26 1.35 -12.40 22.11
CA TRP A 26 0.27 -11.78 22.89
C TRP A 26 -0.73 -10.96 22.06
N VAL A 27 -0.41 -10.67 20.79
CA VAL A 27 -1.30 -9.92 19.88
C VAL A 27 -1.75 -10.85 18.75
N PRO A 28 -3.07 -11.04 18.53
CA PRO A 28 -3.60 -11.91 17.48
C PRO A 28 -3.55 -11.22 16.10
N ILE A 29 -2.40 -10.65 15.72
CA ILE A 29 -2.16 -10.08 14.38
C ILE A 29 -1.11 -10.93 13.67
N THR A 30 -1.50 -11.52 12.55
CA THR A 30 -0.59 -12.30 11.69
C THR A 30 0.22 -11.35 10.79
N LYS A 31 1.41 -11.79 10.35
CA LYS A 31 2.19 -11.05 9.33
C LYS A 31 1.36 -10.75 8.08
N SER A 32 0.52 -11.69 7.65
CA SER A 32 -0.37 -11.51 6.51
C SER A 32 -1.39 -10.37 6.68
N GLN A 33 -1.94 -10.15 7.87
CA GLN A 33 -2.87 -9.05 8.14
C GLN A 33 -2.17 -7.69 8.08
N ALA A 34 -0.97 -7.58 8.63
CA ALA A 34 -0.17 -6.36 8.56
C ALA A 34 0.23 -6.03 7.10
N GLU A 35 0.66 -7.03 6.33
CA GLU A 35 0.97 -6.86 4.90
C GLU A 35 -0.26 -6.40 4.11
N LEU A 36 -1.43 -7.00 4.38
CA LEU A 36 -2.68 -6.64 3.73
C LEU A 36 -3.09 -5.19 4.06
N PHE A 37 -2.95 -4.78 5.33
CA PHE A 37 -3.20 -3.42 5.78
C PHE A 37 -2.29 -2.42 5.06
N VAL A 38 -0.97 -2.63 5.08
CA VAL A 38 -0.01 -1.75 4.40
C VAL A 38 -0.30 -1.68 2.91
N LYS A 39 -0.62 -2.80 2.26
CA LYS A 39 -0.97 -2.84 0.84
C LYS A 39 -2.23 -2.04 0.55
N TRP A 40 -3.27 -2.14 1.38
CA TRP A 40 -4.51 -1.42 1.20
C TRP A 40 -4.34 0.08 1.45
N THR A 41 -3.69 0.47 2.55
CA THR A 41 -3.41 1.88 2.86
C THR A 41 -2.49 2.51 1.83
N SER A 42 -1.47 1.79 1.34
CA SER A 42 -0.59 2.31 0.28
C SER A 42 -1.36 2.57 -1.01
N ARG A 43 -2.27 1.66 -1.40
CA ARG A 43 -3.17 1.87 -2.55
C ARG A 43 -4.11 3.05 -2.31
N GLY A 44 -4.67 3.17 -1.11
CA GLY A 44 -5.50 4.30 -0.70
C GLY A 44 -4.75 5.63 -0.78
N ALA A 45 -3.48 5.67 -0.38
CA ALA A 45 -2.64 6.85 -0.48
C ALA A 45 -2.45 7.29 -1.94
N TRP A 46 -2.19 6.35 -2.85
CA TRP A 46 -2.11 6.66 -4.28
C TRP A 46 -3.42 7.19 -4.85
N ILE A 47 -4.56 6.65 -4.42
CA ILE A 47 -5.89 7.16 -4.80
C ILE A 47 -6.06 8.59 -4.27
N GLY A 48 -5.71 8.84 -3.00
CA GLY A 48 -5.78 10.18 -2.40
C GLY A 48 -4.93 11.20 -3.15
N ILE A 49 -3.68 10.84 -3.51
CA ILE A 49 -2.81 11.69 -4.34
C ILE A 49 -3.47 11.96 -5.70
N GLY A 50 -3.99 10.92 -6.35
CA GLY A 50 -4.69 11.06 -7.63
C GLY A 50 -5.89 12.00 -7.57
N ILE A 51 -6.72 11.88 -6.53
CA ILE A 51 -7.86 12.77 -6.30
C ILE A 51 -7.38 14.20 -6.04
N MET A 52 -6.33 14.38 -5.25
CA MET A 52 -5.80 15.71 -4.94
C MET A 52 -5.29 16.42 -6.19
N VAL A 53 -4.58 15.70 -7.07
CA VAL A 53 -4.14 16.21 -8.37
C VAL A 53 -5.34 16.51 -9.28
N ALA A 54 -6.31 15.59 -9.37
CA ALA A 54 -7.50 15.79 -10.20
C ALA A 54 -8.32 17.01 -9.75
N ALA A 55 -8.50 17.19 -8.44
CA ALA A 55 -9.15 18.35 -7.86
C ALA A 55 -8.36 19.63 -8.17
N TRP A 56 -7.03 19.62 -8.01
CA TRP A 56 -6.18 20.75 -8.35
C TRP A 56 -6.31 21.15 -9.82
N VAL A 57 -6.27 20.18 -10.75
CA VAL A 57 -6.45 20.43 -12.19
C VAL A 57 -7.85 20.97 -12.47
N THR A 58 -8.87 20.39 -11.83
CA THR A 58 -10.26 20.83 -12.00
C THR A 58 -10.42 22.28 -11.56
N ILE A 59 -9.83 22.65 -10.42
CA ILE A 59 -9.88 24.01 -9.88
C ILE A 59 -9.10 24.99 -10.76
N ARG A 60 -7.91 24.60 -11.25
CA ARG A 60 -6.99 25.50 -11.93
C ARG A 60 -7.28 25.67 -13.42
N PHE A 61 -7.84 24.65 -14.06
CA PHE A 61 -8.05 24.61 -15.50
C PHE A 61 -9.53 24.51 -15.86
N ILE A 62 -10.25 23.50 -15.36
CA ILE A 62 -11.65 23.26 -15.75
C ILE A 62 -12.54 24.42 -15.28
N GLY A 63 -12.44 24.83 -14.02
CA GLY A 63 -13.21 25.96 -13.49
C GLY A 63 -13.05 27.24 -14.34
N PRO A 64 -11.82 27.69 -14.61
CA PRO A 64 -11.59 28.87 -15.45
C PRO A 64 -12.00 28.71 -16.91
N THR A 65 -11.76 27.55 -17.55
CA THR A 65 -12.14 27.36 -18.97
C THR A 65 -13.65 27.29 -19.16
N PHE A 66 -14.38 26.77 -18.17
CA PHE A 66 -15.84 26.79 -18.17
C PHE A 66 -16.44 28.09 -17.57
N GLY A 67 -15.59 29.02 -17.11
CA GLY A 67 -16.00 30.34 -16.60
C GLY A 67 -16.64 30.33 -15.21
N TRP A 68 -16.49 29.25 -14.44
CA TRP A 68 -17.08 29.14 -13.09
C TRP A 68 -16.41 30.05 -12.05
N TRP A 69 -15.11 30.30 -12.19
CA TRP A 69 -14.36 31.29 -11.39
C TRP A 69 -13.09 31.71 -12.13
N GLN A 70 -12.50 32.81 -11.70
CA GLN A 70 -11.20 33.28 -12.17
C GLN A 70 -10.13 32.95 -11.14
N VAL A 71 -8.98 32.48 -11.59
CA VAL A 71 -7.81 32.31 -10.72
C VAL A 71 -7.01 33.60 -10.83
N VAL A 72 -7.01 34.37 -9.74
CA VAL A 72 -6.35 35.69 -9.64
C VAL A 72 -4.83 35.57 -9.66
#